data_AF-A0A2D9J6Z6-F1
#
_entry.id   AF-A0A2D9J6Z6-F1
#
_cell.length_a   1.000
_cell.length_b   1.000
_cell.length_c   1.000
_cell.angle_alpha   90.00
_cell.angle_beta   90.00
_cell.angle_gamma   90.00
#
_symmetry.space_group_name_H-M   'P 1'
#
loop_
_entity.id
_entity.type
_entity.pdbx_description
1 polymer ?
#
loop_
_entity_poly.entity_id
_entity_poly.type
_entity_poly.pdbx_seq_one_letter_code
_entity_poly.pdbx_strand_id
1 'polypeptide(L)'
;MKKFITIMSLVIVGFAFGQDEEPKLNVSGSVDAYFRNNITSANDGAANTLNGTGDYSIFNNNSGFSAGLANVTLSYEGETVGFIADLGYGPRMDAWNGGDVVN
;
A
#
# COMPACT_ATOMS: atom_id res chain seq x y z
N MET A 1 -0.46 -37.66 18.91
CA MET A 1 -0.65 -37.50 17.46
C MET A 1 -2.13 -37.50 17.07
N LYS A 2 -2.89 -38.59 17.21
CA LYS A 2 -4.32 -38.65 16.82
C LYS A 2 -5.20 -37.57 17.48
N LYS A 3 -5.05 -37.37 18.80
CA LYS A 3 -5.80 -36.34 19.55
C LYS A 3 -5.51 -34.90 19.10
N PHE A 4 -4.28 -34.63 18.67
CA PHE A 4 -3.88 -33.31 18.16
C PHE A 4 -4.50 -33.03 16.79
N ILE A 5 -4.51 -34.03 15.91
CA ILE A 5 -5.14 -33.93 14.59
C ILE A 5 -6.65 -33.71 14.74
N THR A 6 -7.32 -34.40 15.67
CA THR A 6 -8.75 -34.22 15.94
C THR A 6 -9.09 -32.82 16.48
N ILE A 7 -8.26 -32.25 17.36
CA ILE A 7 -8.46 -30.88 17.84
C ILE A 7 -8.25 -29.87 16.70
N MET A 8 -7.23 -30.06 15.86
CA MET A 8 -6.99 -29.20 14.70
C MET A 8 -8.14 -29.24 13.69
N SER A 9 -8.70 -30.43 13.41
CA SER A 9 -9.85 -30.55 12.51
C SER A 9 -11.11 -29.88 13.07
N LEU A 10 -11.30 -29.92 14.39
CA LEU A 10 -12.45 -29.28 15.04
C LEU A 10 -12.35 -27.75 14.99
N VAL A 11 -11.13 -27.21 15.13
CA VAL A 11 -10.86 -25.76 14.98
C VAL A 11 -11.14 -25.30 13.54
N ILE A 12 -10.68 -26.05 12.52
CA ILE A 12 -10.92 -25.72 11.11
C ILE A 12 -12.43 -25.70 10.78
N VAL A 13 -13.19 -26.67 11.29
CA VAL A 13 -14.65 -26.72 11.12
C VAL A 13 -15.33 -25.54 11.81
N GLY A 14 -14.89 -25.15 13.02
CA GLY A 14 -15.45 -23.99 13.73
C GLY A 14 -15.29 -22.65 12.98
N PHE A 15 -14.20 -22.47 12.24
CA PHE A 15 -14.00 -21.27 11.41
C PHE A 15 -14.83 -21.26 10.12
N ALA A 16 -15.23 -22.42 9.61
CA ALA A 16 -15.95 -22.53 8.34
C ALA A 16 -17.47 -22.23 8.44
N PHE A 17 -18.06 -22.37 9.63
CA PHE A 17 -19.52 -22.24 9.84
C PHE A 17 -19.92 -20.98 10.65
N GLY A 18 -18.98 -20.07 10.93
CA GLY A 18 -19.23 -18.85 11.72
C GLY A 18 -19.35 -17.55 10.92
N GLN A 19 -19.48 -17.62 9.59
CA GLN A 19 -19.44 -16.47 8.68
C GLN A 19 -20.81 -16.18 8.01
N ASP A 20 -21.91 -16.15 8.78
CA ASP A 20 -23.24 -15.84 8.21
C ASP A 20 -23.46 -14.33 7.95
N GLU A 21 -22.64 -13.44 8.52
CA GLU A 21 -22.66 -11.99 8.26
C GLU A 21 -21.32 -11.50 7.70
N GLU A 22 -21.37 -10.62 6.69
CA GLU A 22 -20.18 -9.90 6.24
C GLU A 22 -19.61 -9.03 7.38
N PRO A 23 -18.27 -8.94 7.52
CA PRO A 23 -17.66 -8.11 8.54
C PRO A 23 -18.05 -6.64 8.37
N LYS A 24 -18.69 -6.03 9.39
CA LYS A 24 -19.04 -4.61 9.39
C LYS A 24 -17.83 -3.68 9.36
N LEU A 25 -16.67 -4.16 9.83
CA LEU A 25 -15.38 -3.46 9.74
C LEU A 25 -14.52 -4.14 8.68
N ASN A 26 -14.07 -3.38 7.70
CA ASN A 26 -13.10 -3.81 6.71
C ASN A 26 -11.82 -2.96 6.83
N VAL A 27 -10.68 -3.65 6.78
CA VAL A 27 -9.36 -3.05 6.76
C VAL A 27 -8.70 -3.50 5.47
N SER A 28 -8.52 -2.56 4.56
CA SER A 28 -7.85 -2.80 3.29
C SER A 28 -6.68 -1.85 3.13
N GLY A 29 -5.84 -2.14 2.15
CA GLY A 29 -4.66 -1.33 1.90
C GLY A 29 -3.81 -1.97 0.82
N SER A 30 -2.80 -1.22 0.41
CA SER A 30 -1.88 -1.60 -0.63
C SER A 30 -0.52 -1.03 -0.34
N VAL A 31 0.49 -1.74 -0.82
CA VAL A 31 1.85 -1.24 -0.88
C VAL A 31 2.36 -1.50 -2.28
N ASP A 32 3.00 -0.49 -2.87
CA ASP A 32 3.70 -0.63 -4.12
C ASP A 32 5.14 -0.17 -4.00
N ALA A 33 5.99 -0.84 -4.77
CA ALA A 33 7.39 -0.50 -4.93
C ALA A 33 7.71 -0.50 -6.42
N TYR A 34 8.62 0.37 -6.79
CA TYR A 34 9.02 0.56 -8.16
C TYR A 34 10.54 0.49 -8.29
N PHE A 35 10.98 0.00 -9.44
CA PHE A 35 12.36 0.05 -9.86
C PHE A 35 12.45 0.71 -11.23
N ARG A 36 13.34 1.68 -11.37
CA ARG A 36 13.62 2.37 -12.64
C ARG A 36 15.11 2.32 -12.94
N ASN A 37 15.44 1.95 -14.17
CA ASN A 37 16.78 2.09 -14.75
C ASN A 37 16.66 2.70 -16.15
N ASN A 38 17.44 3.73 -16.42
CA ASN A 38 17.50 4.43 -17.69
C ASN A 38 18.44 3.67 -18.64
N ILE A 39 17.94 3.28 -19.81
CA ILE A 39 18.69 2.50 -20.80
C ILE A 39 19.65 3.38 -21.62
N THR A 40 19.27 4.64 -21.88
CA THR A 40 20.00 5.56 -22.76
C THR A 40 20.55 6.79 -22.05
N SER A 41 20.32 6.91 -20.74
CA SER A 41 20.61 8.13 -19.97
C SER A 41 21.21 7.79 -18.60
N ALA A 42 21.71 8.79 -17.88
CA ALA A 42 22.42 8.60 -16.63
C ALA A 42 21.52 8.02 -15.52
N ASN A 43 22.10 7.21 -14.64
CA ASN A 43 21.42 6.59 -13.49
C ASN A 43 22.00 7.03 -12.13
N ASP A 44 22.80 8.08 -12.11
CA ASP A 44 23.61 8.53 -10.97
C ASP A 44 22.98 9.70 -10.18
N GLY A 45 21.71 10.01 -10.42
CA GLY A 45 21.00 11.12 -9.77
C GLY A 45 21.37 12.51 -10.31
N ALA A 46 22.22 12.59 -11.35
CA ALA A 46 22.39 13.81 -12.12
C ALA A 46 21.13 14.07 -12.96
N ALA A 47 20.82 15.35 -13.21
CA ALA A 47 19.63 15.73 -13.95
C ALA A 47 19.58 15.04 -15.32
N ASN A 48 18.55 14.20 -15.49
CA ASN A 48 18.46 13.24 -16.58
C ASN A 48 17.92 13.85 -17.90
N THR A 49 17.93 15.17 -18.01
CA THR A 49 17.50 15.92 -19.19
C THR A 49 18.53 16.99 -19.53
N LEU A 50 18.62 17.33 -20.82
CA LEU A 50 19.52 18.36 -21.36
C LEU A 50 19.40 19.73 -20.65
N ASN A 51 18.30 19.97 -19.92
CA ASN A 51 17.98 21.22 -19.26
C ASN A 51 18.02 21.17 -17.72
N GLY A 52 18.55 20.11 -17.10
CA GLY A 52 18.74 20.10 -15.64
C GLY A 52 17.47 19.84 -14.80
N THR A 53 16.30 19.74 -15.43
CA THR A 53 15.01 19.47 -14.78
C THR A 53 14.52 18.12 -15.29
N GLY A 54 14.76 17.05 -14.52
CA GLY A 54 14.16 15.77 -14.87
C GLY A 54 12.67 15.77 -14.53
N ASP A 55 11.91 14.95 -15.25
CA ASP A 55 10.46 14.85 -15.12
C ASP A 55 10.04 14.68 -13.65
N TYR A 56 8.95 15.36 -13.28
CA TYR A 56 8.22 15.10 -12.03
C TYR A 56 7.72 13.66 -12.03
N SER A 57 8.61 12.77 -11.64
CA SER A 57 8.38 11.36 -11.61
C SER A 57 8.08 10.93 -10.18
N ILE A 58 7.27 9.89 -10.03
CA ILE A 58 6.93 9.21 -8.77
C ILE A 58 8.16 8.68 -7.98
N PHE A 59 9.38 8.92 -8.48
CA PHE A 59 10.68 8.52 -7.93
C PHE A 59 11.53 9.71 -7.45
N ASN A 60 10.93 10.87 -7.14
CA ASN A 60 11.68 12.08 -6.79
C ASN A 60 12.75 12.40 -7.86
N ASN A 61 12.39 12.23 -9.13
CA ASN A 61 13.25 12.46 -10.28
C ASN A 61 14.57 11.63 -10.35
N ASN A 62 14.70 10.55 -9.59
CA ASN A 62 15.88 9.69 -9.59
C ASN A 62 15.62 8.31 -10.22
N SER A 63 16.68 7.71 -10.77
CA SER A 63 16.73 6.28 -11.08
C SER A 63 17.03 5.47 -9.83
N GLY A 64 16.51 4.23 -9.76
CA GLY A 64 16.71 3.33 -8.63
C GLY A 64 15.42 2.74 -8.10
N PHE A 65 15.46 2.31 -6.84
CA PHE A 65 14.34 1.73 -6.12
C PHE A 65 13.59 2.81 -5.34
N SER A 66 12.25 2.77 -5.37
CA SER A 66 11.40 3.63 -4.55
C SER A 66 10.23 2.83 -4.00
N ALA A 67 9.91 3.03 -2.71
CA ALA A 67 8.61 2.67 -2.17
C ALA A 67 7.62 3.75 -2.65
N GLY A 68 6.64 3.36 -3.46
CA GLY A 68 5.79 4.32 -4.18
C GLY A 68 4.68 4.89 -3.30
N LEU A 69 3.83 4.01 -2.79
CA LEU A 69 2.74 4.34 -1.88
C LEU A 69 2.49 3.16 -0.93
N ALA A 70 2.28 3.47 0.34
CA ALA A 70 1.62 2.58 1.27
C ALA A 70 0.33 3.24 1.72
N ASN A 71 -0.80 2.52 1.68
CA ASN A 71 -2.06 3.03 2.21
C ASN A 71 -2.77 2.00 3.09
N VAL A 72 -3.60 2.53 3.98
CA VAL A 72 -4.57 1.76 4.74
C VAL A 72 -5.90 2.49 4.71
N THR A 73 -6.94 1.75 4.36
CA THR A 73 -8.33 2.20 4.37
C THR A 73 -9.08 1.41 5.43
N LEU A 74 -9.65 2.14 6.38
CA LEU A 74 -10.56 1.61 7.39
C LEU A 74 -11.98 1.98 6.97
N SER A 75 -12.84 0.99 6.76
CA SER A 75 -14.26 1.23 6.48
C SER A 75 -15.14 0.49 7.47
N TYR A 76 -16.16 1.19 7.97
CA TYR A 76 -17.19 0.61 8.83
C TYR A 76 -18.57 0.86 8.22
N GLU A 77 -19.34 -0.21 8.05
CA GLU A 77 -20.69 -0.19 7.52
C GLU A 77 -21.69 -0.61 8.60
N GLY A 78 -22.37 0.38 9.18
CA GLY A 78 -23.52 0.17 10.05
C GLY A 78 -24.84 0.30 9.27
N GLU A 79 -25.95 -0.13 9.87
CA GLU A 79 -27.27 -0.19 9.21
C GLU A 79 -27.81 1.18 8.78
N THR A 80 -27.37 2.27 9.44
CA THR A 80 -27.83 3.64 9.15
C THR A 80 -26.67 4.61 8.92
N VAL A 81 -25.52 4.36 9.54
CA VAL A 81 -24.34 5.22 9.46
C VAL A 81 -23.10 4.37 9.28
N GLY A 82 -22.13 4.91 8.55
CA GLY A 82 -20.83 4.30 8.33
C GLY A 82 -19.74 5.36 8.22
N PHE A 83 -18.48 4.92 8.20
CA PHE A 83 -17.34 5.80 7.95
C PHE A 83 -16.28 5.14 7.08
N ILE A 84 -15.49 5.99 6.42
CA ILE A 84 -14.27 5.59 5.71
C ILE A 84 -13.15 6.53 6.17
N ALA A 85 -12.02 5.96 6.57
CA ALA A 85 -10.79 6.69 6.86
C ALA A 85 -9.67 6.13 5.98
N ASP A 86 -9.11 6.97 5.10
CA ASP A 86 -8.03 6.61 4.18
C ASP A 86 -6.75 7.34 4.58
N LEU A 87 -5.70 6.57 4.85
CA LEU A 87 -4.39 7.06 5.27
C LEU A 87 -3.36 6.58 4.27
N GLY A 88 -2.69 7.51 3.60
CA GLY A 88 -1.63 7.22 2.62
C GLY A 88 -0.30 7.83 3.03
N TYR A 89 0.79 7.13 2.72
CA TYR A 89 2.17 7.58 2.92
C TYR A 89 3.03 7.23 1.70
N GLY A 90 3.85 8.17 1.25
CA GLY A 90 4.90 7.92 0.27
C GLY A 90 5.14 9.09 -0.68
N PRO A 91 6.20 9.04 -1.50
CA PRO A 91 6.60 10.12 -2.42
C PRO A 91 5.48 10.54 -3.38
N ARG A 92 4.55 9.62 -3.69
CA ARG A 92 3.37 9.94 -4.49
C ARG A 92 2.37 10.79 -3.71
N MET A 93 2.17 10.58 -2.41
CA MET A 93 1.27 11.42 -1.60
C MET A 93 1.79 12.85 -1.50
N ASP A 94 3.11 13.04 -1.39
CA ASP A 94 3.73 14.38 -1.36
C ASP A 94 3.45 15.19 -2.63
N ALA A 95 3.32 14.51 -3.78
CA ALA A 95 2.94 15.17 -5.03
C ALA A 95 1.48 15.63 -5.06
N TRP A 96 0.59 14.99 -4.29
CA TRP A 96 -0.85 15.31 -4.24
C TRP A 96 -1.21 16.23 -3.06
N ASN A 97 -0.47 16.12 -1.96
CA ASN A 97 -0.63 16.91 -0.76
C ASN A 97 0.59 17.82 -0.68
N GLY A 98 0.47 19.09 -1.09
CA GLY A 98 1.60 20.03 -1.25
C GLY A 98 2.41 20.37 0.01
N GLY A 99 2.33 19.55 1.07
CA GLY A 99 3.29 19.49 2.15
C GLY A 99 4.15 18.23 1.98
N ASP A 100 5.46 18.42 1.87
CA ASP A 100 6.42 17.32 1.90
C ASP A 100 6.24 16.53 3.21
N VAL A 101 6.05 15.21 3.12
CA VAL A 101 6.24 14.35 4.28
C VAL A 101 7.75 14.33 4.56
N VAL A 102 8.15 15.20 5.48
CA VAL A 102 9.52 15.35 5.95
C VAL A 102 10.05 13.97 6.37
N ASN A 103 11.03 13.46 5.64
CA ASN A 103 11.85 12.31 6.02
C ASN A 103 13.08 12.82 6.77
#